data_AF-A0A8B5YGW9-F1
#
_entry.id   AF-A0A8B5YGW9-F1
#
_cell.length_a   1.000
_cell.length_b   1.000
_cell.length_c   1.000
_cell.angle_alpha   90.00
_cell.angle_beta   90.00
_cell.angle_gamma   90.00
#
_symmetry.space_group_name_H-M   'P 1'
#
loop_
_entity.id
_entity.type
_entity.pdbx_description
1 polymer ?
#
loop_
_entity_poly.entity_id
_entity_poly.type
_entity_poly.pdbx_seq_one_letter_code
_entity_poly.pdbx_strand_id
1 'polypeptide(L)'
;MLKPNIEQNPDIVKKMVENGHSVGSHGVTHQVSKIYKSPESFAAEMNDTLKAIKETTNVDTHLIRSPYGSKPYITGPFQEVIKRDHFNLWDWTVDSEDWKSANTNGQFVNNVIQQVNNLSGVEPLVVLMHEKPTTAAHLEKLLKYFQENGYEMKPIHDSIKPVHFRWN
;
A
#
# COMPACT_ATOMS: atom_id res chain seq x y z
N MET A 1 0.04 6.57 0.46
CA MET A 1 0.75 7.53 1.34
C MET A 1 -0.29 8.32 2.12
N LEU A 2 0.03 8.81 3.32
CA LEU A 2 -0.87 9.70 4.06
C LEU A 2 -0.65 11.15 3.62
N LYS A 3 -1.72 11.93 3.42
CA LYS A 3 -1.61 13.36 3.03
C LYS A 3 -0.65 14.18 3.90
N PRO A 4 -0.68 14.10 5.25
CA PRO A 4 0.27 14.86 6.08
C PRO A 4 1.75 14.54 5.79
N ASN A 5 2.07 13.29 5.42
CA ASN A 5 3.45 12.89 5.12
C ASN A 5 3.90 13.43 3.75
N ILE A 6 2.97 13.54 2.78
CA ILE A 6 3.24 14.16 1.48
C ILE A 6 3.56 15.64 1.69
N GLU A 7 2.73 16.36 2.45
CA GLU A 7 2.90 17.80 2.69
C GLU A 7 4.19 18.12 3.45
N GLN A 8 4.60 17.25 4.38
CA GLN A 8 5.84 17.42 5.13
C GLN A 8 7.09 17.05 4.34
N ASN A 9 6.98 16.19 3.31
CA ASN A 9 8.14 15.62 2.60
C ASN A 9 7.97 15.61 1.07
N PRO A 10 7.58 16.74 0.44
CA PRO A 10 7.19 16.75 -0.98
C PRO A 10 8.32 16.31 -1.91
N ASP A 11 9.58 16.65 -1.59
CA ASP A 11 10.74 16.30 -2.42
C ASP A 11 11.02 14.80 -2.42
N ILE A 12 10.74 14.11 -1.31
CA ILE A 12 10.85 12.64 -1.26
C ILE A 12 9.80 12.01 -2.18
N VAL A 13 8.56 12.52 -2.18
CA VAL A 13 7.49 12.00 -3.04
C VAL A 13 7.82 12.22 -4.52
N LYS A 14 8.35 13.38 -4.89
CA LYS A 14 8.81 13.65 -6.27
C LYS A 14 9.91 12.68 -6.67
N LYS A 15 10.93 12.50 -5.82
CA LYS A 15 12.04 11.57 -6.07
C LYS A 15 11.55 10.12 -6.22
N MET A 16 10.52 9.71 -5.48
CA MET A 16 9.91 8.39 -5.65
C MET A 16 9.38 8.20 -7.08
N VAL A 17 8.64 9.19 -7.58
CA VAL A 17 8.10 9.18 -8.95
C VAL A 17 9.22 9.22 -10.00
N GLU A 18 10.22 10.08 -9.83
CA GLU A 18 11.39 10.17 -10.72
C GLU A 18 12.16 8.84 -10.82
N ASN A 19 12.21 8.08 -9.72
CA ASN A 19 12.80 6.74 -9.67
C ASN A 19 11.88 5.63 -10.20
N GLY A 20 10.73 5.96 -10.77
CA GLY A 20 9.80 5.01 -11.37
C GLY A 20 8.90 4.27 -10.39
N HIS A 21 8.80 4.72 -9.13
CA HIS A 21 7.85 4.16 -8.18
C HIS A 21 6.44 4.73 -8.38
N SER A 22 5.44 3.87 -8.26
CA SER A 22 4.06 4.33 -8.18
C SER A 22 3.73 4.95 -6.83
N VAL A 23 2.88 5.96 -6.88
CA VAL A 23 2.34 6.65 -5.70
C VAL A 23 0.82 6.51 -5.70
N GLY A 24 0.25 6.40 -4.50
CA GLY A 24 -1.18 6.17 -4.31
C GLY A 24 -1.64 6.61 -2.93
N SER A 25 -2.95 6.72 -2.73
CA SER A 25 -3.56 7.21 -1.50
C SER A 25 -3.59 6.16 -0.40
N HIS A 26 -3.38 6.62 0.84
CA HIS A 26 -3.63 5.84 2.06
C HIS A 26 -4.55 6.59 3.04
N GLY A 27 -5.31 7.57 2.54
CA GLY A 27 -6.14 8.45 3.36
C GLY A 27 -5.34 9.53 4.09
N VAL A 28 -5.99 10.17 5.06
CA VAL A 28 -5.46 11.35 5.77
C VAL A 28 -5.21 11.03 7.23
N THR A 29 -6.22 10.49 7.91
CA THR A 29 -6.24 10.41 9.38
C THR A 29 -5.64 9.12 9.91
N HIS A 30 -5.72 8.05 9.11
CA HIS A 30 -5.41 6.69 9.53
C HIS A 30 -6.10 6.33 10.87
N GLN A 31 -7.33 6.80 11.09
CA GLN A 31 -8.13 6.54 12.29
C GLN A 31 -9.44 5.87 11.88
N VAL A 32 -9.66 4.64 12.35
CA VAL A 32 -10.86 3.83 12.02
C VAL A 32 -12.15 4.63 12.19
N SER A 33 -12.31 5.35 13.31
CA SER A 33 -13.51 6.13 13.65
C SER A 33 -13.76 7.34 12.75
N LYS A 34 -12.77 7.76 11.96
CA LYS A 34 -12.87 8.88 11.02
C LYS A 34 -13.03 8.37 9.60
N ILE A 35 -12.05 7.59 9.14
CA ILE A 35 -12.00 7.14 7.75
C ILE A 35 -13.17 6.19 7.41
N TYR A 36 -13.56 5.31 8.33
CA TYR A 36 -14.66 4.36 8.13
C TYR A 36 -15.98 4.82 8.77
N LYS A 37 -16.10 6.11 9.10
CA LYS A 37 -17.34 6.67 9.62
C LYS A 37 -18.50 6.53 8.63
N SER A 38 -18.22 6.72 7.34
CA SER A 38 -19.16 6.51 6.23
C SER A 38 -18.39 6.29 4.92
N PRO A 39 -19.03 5.76 3.87
CA PRO A 39 -18.44 5.66 2.54
C PRO A 39 -17.91 7.00 2.00
N GLU A 40 -18.61 8.09 2.28
CA GLU A 40 -18.22 9.45 1.87
C GLU A 40 -17.01 9.96 2.64
N SER A 41 -16.89 9.60 3.93
CA SER A 41 -15.72 9.97 4.73
C SER A 41 -14.47 9.24 4.21
N PHE A 42 -14.63 7.97 3.82
CA PHE A 42 -13.57 7.21 3.15
C PHE A 42 -13.17 7.83 1.81
N ALA A 43 -14.14 8.11 0.93
CA ALA A 43 -13.87 8.76 -0.34
C ALA A 43 -13.21 10.14 -0.17
N ALA A 44 -13.67 10.94 0.77
CA ALA A 44 -13.10 12.26 1.04
C ALA A 44 -11.63 12.16 1.42
N GLU A 45 -11.26 11.27 2.36
CA GLU A 45 -9.86 11.09 2.73
C GLU A 45 -9.00 10.54 1.59
N MET A 46 -9.55 9.62 0.78
CA MET A 46 -8.84 9.05 -0.35
C MET A 46 -8.57 10.11 -1.43
N ASN A 47 -9.61 10.83 -1.85
CA ASN A 47 -9.53 11.88 -2.87
C ASN A 47 -8.66 13.06 -2.44
N ASP A 48 -8.74 13.50 -1.18
CA ASP A 48 -7.90 14.60 -0.68
C ASP A 48 -6.40 14.25 -0.77
N THR A 49 -6.07 13.01 -0.48
CA THR A 49 -4.71 12.50 -0.61
C THR A 49 -4.28 12.33 -2.06
N LEU A 50 -5.17 11.82 -2.95
CA LEU A 50 -4.89 11.74 -4.38
C LEU A 50 -4.63 13.13 -4.98
N LYS A 51 -5.41 14.12 -4.56
CA LYS A 51 -5.20 15.53 -4.95
C LYS A 51 -3.82 16.03 -4.49
N ALA A 52 -3.44 15.77 -3.24
CA ALA A 52 -2.12 16.16 -2.74
C ALA A 52 -0.97 15.48 -3.52
N ILE A 53 -1.14 14.22 -3.92
CA ILE A 53 -0.19 13.53 -4.80
C ILE A 53 -0.09 14.26 -6.14
N LYS A 54 -1.23 14.52 -6.80
CA LYS A 54 -1.27 15.20 -8.10
C LYS A 54 -0.62 16.58 -8.05
N GLU A 55 -0.92 17.37 -7.02
CA GLU A 55 -0.34 18.71 -6.84
C GLU A 55 1.18 18.65 -6.59
N THR A 56 1.68 17.59 -5.93
CA THR A 56 3.10 17.45 -5.59
C THR A 56 3.93 16.92 -6.75
N THR A 57 3.40 15.96 -7.52
CA THR A 57 4.19 15.18 -8.51
C THR A 57 3.68 15.28 -9.94
N ASN A 58 2.52 15.91 -10.16
CA ASN A 58 1.79 15.91 -11.42
C ASN A 58 1.35 14.50 -11.91
N VAL A 59 1.49 13.46 -11.09
CA VAL A 59 0.97 12.12 -11.39
C VAL A 59 -0.53 12.07 -11.12
N ASP A 60 -1.29 11.63 -12.12
CA ASP A 60 -2.71 11.30 -11.95
C ASP A 60 -2.82 9.79 -11.69
N THR A 61 -3.28 9.41 -10.52
CA THR A 61 -3.28 8.02 -10.04
C THR A 61 -4.61 7.72 -9.37
N HIS A 62 -5.12 6.50 -9.57
CA HIS A 62 -6.32 6.01 -8.88
C HIS A 62 -5.99 4.97 -7.81
N LEU A 63 -4.70 4.69 -7.60
CA LEU A 63 -4.23 3.70 -6.64
C LEU A 63 -4.56 4.13 -5.22
N ILE A 64 -5.28 3.26 -4.50
CA ILE A 64 -5.53 3.43 -3.08
C ILE A 64 -5.21 2.15 -2.31
N ARG A 65 -4.83 2.29 -1.04
CA ARG A 65 -4.84 1.20 -0.07
C ARG A 65 -5.61 1.68 1.15
N SER A 66 -6.55 0.88 1.63
CA SER A 66 -7.32 1.23 2.82
C SER A 66 -6.49 0.99 4.10
N PRO A 67 -6.46 1.93 5.06
CA PRO A 67 -5.91 1.71 6.40
C PRO A 67 -6.43 0.41 7.01
N TYR A 68 -5.54 -0.39 7.58
CA TYR A 68 -5.88 -1.68 8.23
C TYR A 68 -6.39 -2.78 7.28
N GLY A 69 -6.33 -2.57 5.96
CA GLY A 69 -6.83 -3.52 4.95
C GLY A 69 -8.32 -3.35 4.66
N SER A 70 -8.79 -3.96 3.58
CA SER A 70 -10.18 -3.81 3.14
C SER A 70 -11.16 -4.53 4.06
N LYS A 71 -10.74 -5.61 4.72
CA LYS A 71 -11.56 -6.39 5.64
C LYS A 71 -11.25 -6.03 7.09
N PRO A 72 -12.25 -5.76 7.96
CA PRO A 72 -13.70 -5.87 7.73
C PRO A 72 -14.40 -4.60 7.23
N TYR A 73 -13.65 -3.55 6.89
CA TYR A 73 -14.21 -2.18 6.79
C TYR A 73 -14.92 -1.85 5.48
N ILE A 74 -14.45 -2.38 4.35
CA ILE A 74 -14.98 -2.11 3.01
C ILE A 74 -16.18 -3.03 2.75
N THR A 75 -17.32 -2.59 3.27
CA THR A 75 -18.63 -3.23 3.05
C THR A 75 -19.28 -2.75 1.73
N GLY A 76 -20.41 -3.34 1.33
CA GLY A 76 -21.11 -3.00 0.08
C GLY A 76 -21.24 -1.49 -0.20
N PRO A 77 -21.71 -0.66 0.74
CA PRO A 77 -21.76 0.79 0.54
C PRO A 77 -20.40 1.45 0.22
N PHE A 78 -19.30 0.96 0.78
CA PHE A 78 -17.95 1.44 0.45
C PHE A 78 -17.51 0.96 -0.93
N GLN A 79 -17.90 -0.24 -1.35
CA GLN A 79 -17.62 -0.76 -2.70
C GLN A 79 -18.30 0.10 -3.78
N GLU A 80 -19.51 0.59 -3.53
CA GLU A 80 -20.20 1.50 -4.44
C GLU A 80 -19.43 2.81 -4.62
N VAL A 81 -18.88 3.37 -3.54
CA VAL A 81 -18.04 4.57 -3.60
C VAL A 81 -16.71 4.31 -4.30
N ILE A 82 -16.06 3.17 -4.03
CA ILE A 82 -14.84 2.75 -4.73
C ILE A 82 -15.09 2.69 -6.25
N LYS A 83 -16.22 2.12 -6.65
CA LYS A 83 -16.60 2.02 -8.07
C LYS A 83 -16.93 3.39 -8.67
N ARG A 84 -17.70 4.22 -7.95
CA ARG A 84 -18.13 5.56 -8.39
C ARG A 84 -16.95 6.50 -8.60
N ASP A 85 -15.97 6.47 -7.69
CA ASP A 85 -14.80 7.37 -7.72
C ASP A 85 -13.62 6.75 -8.49
N HIS A 86 -13.85 5.59 -9.13
CA HIS A 86 -12.86 4.85 -9.91
C HIS A 86 -11.58 4.51 -9.12
N PHE A 87 -11.70 4.25 -7.82
CA PHE A 87 -10.56 3.85 -7.01
C PHE A 87 -10.07 2.45 -7.37
N ASN A 88 -8.76 2.34 -7.56
CA ASN A 88 -8.08 1.07 -7.66
C ASN A 88 -7.56 0.66 -6.28
N LEU A 89 -8.41 0.01 -5.50
CA LEU A 89 -8.07 -0.46 -4.16
C LEU A 89 -7.11 -1.65 -4.22
N TRP A 90 -6.05 -1.66 -3.41
CA TRP A 90 -5.13 -2.78 -3.26
C TRP A 90 -5.06 -3.23 -1.80
N ASP A 91 -5.20 -4.54 -1.58
CA ASP A 91 -4.74 -5.23 -0.36
C ASP A 91 -3.35 -5.86 -0.64
N TRP A 92 -3.01 -6.94 0.07
CA TRP A 92 -1.75 -7.65 -0.04
C TRP A 92 -1.95 -9.16 0.02
N THR A 93 -0.97 -9.91 -0.46
CA THR A 93 -0.92 -11.38 -0.35
C THR A 93 -0.05 -11.84 0.83
N VAL A 94 0.93 -11.01 1.22
CA VAL A 94 1.90 -11.30 2.28
C VAL A 94 1.99 -10.10 3.22
N ASP A 95 1.82 -10.32 4.52
CA ASP A 95 2.05 -9.28 5.54
C ASP A 95 3.44 -9.48 6.16
N SER A 96 4.34 -8.51 5.99
CA SER A 96 5.68 -8.62 6.57
C SER A 96 5.67 -8.62 8.10
N GLU A 97 4.63 -8.07 8.71
CA GLU A 97 4.54 -7.81 10.15
C GLU A 97 5.69 -6.95 10.71
N ASP A 98 6.35 -6.17 9.84
CA ASP A 98 7.45 -5.27 10.20
C ASP A 98 7.06 -4.18 11.23
N TRP A 99 5.76 -4.00 11.44
CA TRP A 99 5.18 -3.10 12.42
C TRP A 99 5.15 -3.63 13.86
N LYS A 100 5.25 -4.95 14.08
CA LYS A 100 5.00 -5.56 15.39
C LYS A 100 6.05 -5.24 16.46
N SER A 101 7.31 -4.98 16.10
CA SER A 101 8.32 -4.58 17.08
C SER A 101 9.51 -3.85 16.45
N ALA A 102 9.82 -2.68 17.02
CA ALA A 102 10.93 -1.83 16.60
C ALA A 102 12.33 -2.47 16.83
N ASN A 103 12.41 -3.51 17.65
CA ASN A 103 13.66 -4.19 18.01
C ASN A 103 13.88 -5.50 17.24
N THR A 104 13.05 -5.78 16.24
CA THR A 104 13.26 -6.94 15.37
C THR A 104 14.38 -6.58 14.41
N ASN A 105 15.56 -7.17 14.63
CA ASN A 105 16.74 -7.01 13.77
C ASN A 105 16.51 -7.69 12.40
N GLY A 106 15.57 -7.16 11.59
CA GLY A 106 15.20 -7.70 10.28
C GLY A 106 14.39 -9.00 10.30
N GLN A 107 13.71 -9.36 11.40
CA GLN A 107 12.95 -10.63 11.47
C GLN A 107 11.84 -10.74 10.42
N PHE A 108 11.27 -9.61 9.98
CA PHE A 108 10.27 -9.56 8.92
C PHE A 108 10.76 -10.22 7.63
N VAL A 109 12.07 -10.19 7.35
CA VAL A 109 12.65 -10.80 6.13
C VAL A 109 12.32 -12.29 6.08
N ASN A 110 12.60 -13.02 7.16
CA ASN A 110 12.32 -14.46 7.23
C ASN A 110 10.81 -14.73 7.23
N ASN A 111 10.01 -13.88 7.87
CA ASN A 111 8.56 -14.00 7.86
C ASN A 111 7.98 -13.88 6.43
N VAL A 112 8.42 -12.88 5.67
CA VAL A 112 8.01 -12.69 4.26
C VAL A 112 8.44 -13.91 3.43
N ILE A 113 9.69 -14.35 3.54
CA ILE A 113 10.20 -15.51 2.79
C ILE A 113 9.37 -16.77 3.09
N GLN A 114 9.06 -17.03 4.37
CA GLN A 114 8.25 -18.17 4.77
C GLN A 114 6.84 -18.10 4.18
N GLN A 115 6.18 -16.94 4.23
CA GLN A 115 4.86 -16.76 3.64
C GLN A 115 4.90 -16.96 2.11
N VAL A 116 5.86 -16.36 1.42
CA VAL A 116 6.03 -16.50 -0.03
C VAL A 116 6.24 -17.95 -0.44
N ASN A 117 7.12 -18.69 0.25
CA ASN A 117 7.36 -20.12 -0.03
C ASN A 117 6.14 -21.01 0.19
N ASN A 118 5.18 -20.57 1.01
CA ASN A 118 3.94 -21.30 1.26
C ASN A 118 2.82 -20.93 0.28
N LEU A 119 3.01 -19.91 -0.56
CA LEU A 119 2.08 -19.54 -1.61
C LEU A 119 2.43 -20.31 -2.90
N SER A 120 1.41 -20.82 -3.59
CA SER A 120 1.55 -21.47 -4.89
C SER A 120 0.44 -20.99 -5.82
N GLY A 121 0.81 -20.66 -7.06
CA GLY A 121 -0.12 -20.17 -8.08
C GLY A 121 -0.75 -18.80 -7.79
N VAL A 122 -0.13 -18.00 -6.91
CA VAL A 122 -0.59 -16.64 -6.58
C VAL A 122 0.31 -15.62 -7.27
N GLU A 123 -0.24 -14.93 -8.27
CA GLU A 123 0.40 -13.79 -8.93
C GLU A 123 -0.62 -12.66 -9.14
N PRO A 124 -0.23 -11.38 -8.91
CA PRO A 124 1.07 -10.95 -8.40
C PRO A 124 1.22 -11.19 -6.88
N LEU A 125 2.46 -11.37 -6.42
CA LEU A 125 2.78 -11.29 -5.00
C LEU A 125 2.83 -9.81 -4.58
N VAL A 126 2.08 -9.46 -3.55
CA VAL A 126 2.03 -8.11 -2.98
C VAL A 126 2.42 -8.19 -1.51
N VAL A 127 3.58 -7.64 -1.18
CA VAL A 127 4.13 -7.66 0.19
C VAL A 127 3.83 -6.32 0.88
N LEU A 128 3.08 -6.37 1.98
CA LEU A 128 2.83 -5.20 2.82
C LEU A 128 4.06 -4.90 3.70
N MET A 129 4.56 -3.68 3.63
CA MET A 129 5.67 -3.15 4.44
C MET A 129 5.40 -1.68 4.82
N HIS A 130 6.16 -1.18 5.78
CA HIS A 130 6.11 0.20 6.27
C HIS A 130 7.50 0.83 6.26
N GLU A 131 7.58 2.13 6.07
CA GLU A 131 8.81 2.93 6.05
C GLU A 131 9.42 3.12 7.45
N LYS A 132 9.87 2.02 8.06
CA LYS A 132 10.51 2.00 9.38
C LYS A 132 12.03 1.88 9.27
N PRO A 133 12.80 2.40 10.26
CA PRO A 133 14.25 2.25 10.27
C PRO A 133 14.72 0.80 10.12
N THR A 134 14.08 -0.15 10.82
CA THR A 134 14.44 -1.58 10.70
C THR A 134 14.13 -2.16 9.32
N THR A 135 12.97 -1.78 8.73
CA THR A 135 12.57 -2.20 7.39
C THR A 135 13.59 -1.71 6.36
N ALA A 136 13.92 -0.42 6.39
CA ALA A 136 14.92 0.17 5.50
C ALA A 136 16.30 -0.48 5.63
N ALA A 137 16.76 -0.74 6.86
CA ALA A 137 18.07 -1.33 7.12
C ALA A 137 18.22 -2.78 6.64
N HIS A 138 17.11 -3.49 6.40
CA HIS A 138 17.12 -4.92 6.06
C HIS A 138 16.47 -5.24 4.71
N LEU A 139 15.83 -4.26 4.05
CA LEU A 139 15.11 -4.45 2.79
C LEU A 139 15.98 -5.08 1.70
N GLU A 140 17.26 -4.70 1.62
CA GLU A 140 18.20 -5.25 0.63
C GLU A 140 18.31 -6.78 0.70
N LYS A 141 18.30 -7.36 1.90
CA LYS A 141 18.36 -8.82 2.07
C LYS A 141 17.14 -9.51 1.45
N LEU A 142 15.96 -8.91 1.64
CA LEU A 142 14.71 -9.43 1.09
C LEU A 142 14.68 -9.28 -0.44
N LEU A 143 15.09 -8.13 -0.97
CA LEU A 143 15.17 -7.89 -2.41
C LEU A 143 16.15 -8.85 -3.10
N LYS A 144 17.31 -9.12 -2.47
CA LYS A 144 18.28 -10.10 -2.97
C LYS A 144 17.68 -11.49 -3.05
N TYR A 145 16.98 -11.93 -1.99
CA TYR A 145 16.27 -13.21 -2.02
C TYR A 145 15.29 -13.29 -3.19
N PHE A 146 14.46 -12.25 -3.39
CA PHE A 146 13.51 -12.23 -4.50
C PHE A 146 14.19 -12.33 -5.86
N GLN A 147 15.25 -11.54 -6.09
CA GLN A 147 16.01 -11.59 -7.34
C GLN A 147 16.66 -12.97 -7.57
N GLU A 148 17.28 -13.56 -6.54
CA GLU A 148 17.91 -14.89 -6.64
C GLU A 148 16.91 -16.03 -6.89
N ASN A 149 15.64 -15.82 -6.54
CA ASN A 149 14.55 -16.77 -6.76
C ASN A 149 13.69 -16.43 -7.98
N GLY A 150 14.18 -15.55 -8.87
CA GLY A 150 13.55 -15.27 -10.17
C GLY A 150 12.37 -14.30 -10.13
N TYR A 151 12.13 -13.61 -9.02
CA TYR A 151 11.11 -12.57 -8.93
C TYR A 151 11.60 -11.24 -9.50
N GLU A 152 10.69 -10.50 -10.12
CA GLU A 152 10.92 -9.14 -10.60
C GLU A 152 10.08 -8.14 -9.79
N MET A 153 10.71 -7.12 -9.22
CA MET A 153 10.03 -6.09 -8.45
C MET A 153 9.46 -5.04 -9.41
N LYS A 154 8.13 -5.05 -9.58
CA LYS A 154 7.43 -4.07 -10.42
C LYS A 154 6.61 -3.08 -9.60
N PRO A 155 6.56 -1.79 -10.00
CA PRO A 155 5.58 -0.86 -9.47
C PRO A 155 4.16 -1.33 -9.78
N ILE A 156 3.24 -1.09 -8.84
CA ILE A 156 1.81 -1.32 -9.05
C ILE A 156 1.25 -0.20 -9.94
N HIS A 157 0.54 -0.52 -11.01
CA HIS A 157 -0.10 0.48 -11.88
C HIS A 157 -1.61 0.31 -11.92
N ASP A 158 -2.31 1.37 -12.34
CA ASP A 158 -3.77 1.37 -12.47
C ASP A 158 -4.30 0.31 -13.46
N SER A 159 -3.46 -0.09 -14.42
CA SER A 159 -3.79 -1.13 -15.41
C SER A 159 -3.66 -2.57 -14.87
N ILE A 160 -3.08 -2.77 -13.68
CA ILE A 160 -2.89 -4.10 -13.10
C ILE A 160 -4.14 -4.44 -12.27
N LYS A 161 -4.64 -5.66 -12.45
CA LYS A 161 -5.74 -6.16 -11.64
C LYS A 161 -5.33 -6.19 -10.15
N PRO A 162 -6.06 -5.49 -9.26
CA PRO A 162 -5.69 -5.45 -7.86
C PRO A 162 -5.88 -6.80 -7.16
N VAL A 163 -5.09 -7.00 -6.11
CA VAL A 163 -5.33 -8.03 -5.11
C VAL A 163 -6.28 -7.48 -4.05
N HIS A 164 -7.37 -8.21 -3.78
CA HIS A 164 -8.30 -7.91 -2.69
C HIS A 164 -8.44 -9.10 -1.77
N PHE A 165 -8.65 -8.85 -0.49
CA PHE A 165 -9.22 -9.87 0.39
C PHE A 165 -10.60 -10.26 -0.13
N ARG A 166 -10.93 -11.56 -0.06
CA ARG A 166 -12.24 -12.05 -0.50
C ARG A 166 -13.35 -11.33 0.27
N TRP A 167 -14.19 -10.61 -0.48
CA TRP A 167 -15.47 -10.12 0.01
C TRP A 167 -16.42 -11.32 0.14
N ASN A 168 -17.22 -11.30 1.20
CA ASN A 168 -18.33 -12.24 1.36
C ASN A 168 -19.58 -11.65 0.72
#